data_AF-A0A952DZH0-F1
#
_entry.id   AF-A0A952DZH0-F1
#
_cell.length_a   1.000
_cell.length_b   1.000
_cell.length_c   1.000
_cell.angle_alpha   90.00
_cell.angle_beta   90.00
_cell.angle_gamma   90.00
#
_symmetry.space_group_name_H-M   'P 1'
#
loop_
_entity.id
_entity.type
_entity.pdbx_description
1 polymer ?
#
loop_
_entity_poly.entity_id
_entity_poly.type
_entity_poly.pdbx_seq_one_letter_code
_entity_poly.pdbx_strand_id
1 'polypeptide(L)'
;MKGVTMNEKKGFTLIELLVVIAIIAVLMAVLMPALNIVREQARGIACMSNQKTMGLAYVMYADDNDSRTCGGMARYSPTNGIPPWVMPPLDYQAGGGYDQMPSGAVTLEQRHNGLREGALYPYIKEVGAYHCPGDDRIRRGTSNGRQLQHLLFRSYSLPDFLRSTSSSDPKRLTDFTSSATKLLFVEEIYDAPGVNHNVDGWSYNPRTNSLWDPLGVFHSNSCTFSFMDGHAAVKKWTDKRTVIYFQSRSEAASMGFGKNTPFNPPNEDLVWLDIHYPGKTLVAQ
;
A
#
# COMPACT_ATOMS: atom_id res chain seq x y z
N MET A 1 -38.44 68.87 -3.99
CA MET A 1 -37.88 68.43 -2.70
C MET A 1 -37.97 66.91 -2.63
N LYS A 2 -36.83 66.20 -2.63
CA LYS A 2 -36.75 64.79 -2.22
C LYS A 2 -35.76 64.73 -1.07
N GLY A 3 -36.25 64.41 0.13
CA GLY A 3 -35.42 64.28 1.32
C GLY A 3 -34.55 63.04 1.22
N VAL A 4 -33.23 63.20 1.35
CA VAL A 4 -32.29 62.09 1.46
C VAL A 4 -32.37 61.57 2.90
N THR A 5 -32.94 60.38 3.07
CA THR A 5 -32.93 59.67 4.36
C THR A 5 -31.52 59.15 4.61
N MET A 6 -30.83 59.72 5.60
CA MET A 6 -29.54 59.22 6.12
C MET A 6 -29.77 57.83 6.71
N ASN A 7 -29.36 56.79 5.98
CA ASN A 7 -29.41 55.41 6.46
C ASN A 7 -28.26 55.25 7.48
N GLU A 8 -28.57 55.28 8.78
CA GLU A 8 -27.59 55.08 9.84
C GLU A 8 -26.96 53.69 9.69
N LYS A 9 -25.70 53.64 9.23
CA LYS A 9 -24.94 52.41 9.20
C LYS A 9 -24.66 51.99 10.63
N LYS A 10 -25.39 50.99 11.13
CA LYS A 10 -25.08 50.33 12.40
C LYS A 10 -23.69 49.70 12.32
N GLY A 11 -22.76 50.22 13.13
CA GLY A 11 -21.41 49.66 13.27
C GLY A 11 -21.44 48.40 14.14
N PHE A 12 -20.60 47.42 13.79
CA PHE A 12 -20.42 46.20 14.58
C PHE A 12 -19.72 46.55 15.90
N THR A 13 -20.27 46.12 17.03
CA THR A 13 -19.64 46.32 18.34
C THR A 13 -18.53 45.30 18.57
N LEU A 14 -17.56 45.66 19.40
CA LEU A 14 -16.47 44.76 19.79
C LEU A 14 -16.98 43.50 20.49
N ILE A 15 -18.09 43.60 21.23
CA ILE A 15 -18.74 42.46 21.91
C ILE A 15 -19.35 41.50 20.89
N GLU A 16 -20.07 42.01 19.88
CA GLU A 16 -20.64 41.16 18.81
C GLU A 16 -19.54 40.42 18.06
N LEU A 17 -18.42 41.09 17.77
CA LEU A 17 -17.27 40.44 17.13
C LEU A 17 -16.66 39.35 18.02
N LEU A 18 -16.52 39.63 19.32
CA LEU A 18 -15.96 38.69 20.29
C LEU A 18 -16.81 37.43 20.47
N VAL A 19 -18.14 37.57 20.50
CA VAL A 19 -19.05 36.43 20.58
C VAL A 19 -18.96 35.56 19.32
N VAL A 20 -18.88 36.16 18.13
CA VAL A 20 -18.77 35.42 16.86
C VAL A 20 -17.48 34.61 16.80
N ILE A 21 -16.33 35.21 17.13
CA ILE A 21 -15.06 34.46 17.14
C ILE A 21 -15.07 33.35 18.19
N ALA A 22 -15.72 33.56 19.35
CA ALA A 22 -15.84 32.54 20.38
C ALA A 22 -16.67 31.34 19.89
N ILE A 23 -17.80 31.59 19.20
CA ILE A 23 -18.61 30.54 18.60
C ILE A 23 -17.81 29.78 17.53
N ILE A 24 -17.13 30.49 16.63
CA ILE A 24 -16.28 29.86 15.59
C ILE A 24 -15.18 29.00 16.23
N ALA A 25 -14.55 29.49 17.30
CA ALA A 25 -13.50 28.75 18.01
C ALA A 25 -14.04 27.45 18.64
N VAL A 26 -15.21 27.49 19.29
CA VAL A 26 -15.86 26.31 19.86
C VAL A 26 -16.24 25.31 18.77
N LEU A 27 -16.80 25.78 17.65
CA LEU A 27 -17.12 24.92 16.51
C LEU A 27 -15.85 24.28 15.94
N MET A 28 -14.80 25.06 15.66
CA MET A 28 -13.55 24.52 15.12
C MET A 28 -12.87 23.51 16.05
N ALA A 29 -12.95 23.70 17.37
CA ALA A 29 -12.40 22.77 18.36
C ALA A 29 -13.03 21.37 18.26
N VAL A 30 -14.31 21.27 17.90
CA VAL A 30 -15.01 19.99 17.72
C VAL A 30 -14.91 19.47 16.29
N LEU A 31 -14.98 20.35 15.28
CA LEU A 31 -14.93 19.95 13.88
C LEU A 31 -13.55 19.43 13.44
N MET A 32 -12.46 20.01 13.93
CA MET A 32 -11.11 19.64 13.48
C MET A 32 -10.72 18.20 13.84
N PRO A 33 -10.93 17.71 15.09
CA PRO A 33 -10.70 16.30 15.43
C PRO A 33 -11.60 15.35 14.62
N ALA A 34 -12.89 15.68 14.49
CA ALA A 34 -13.85 14.85 13.76
C ALA A 34 -13.47 14.73 12.27
N LEU A 35 -13.08 15.83 11.63
CA LEU A 35 -12.67 15.85 10.22
C LEU A 35 -11.42 15.02 9.96
N ASN A 36 -10.47 14.99 10.91
CA ASN A 36 -9.26 14.17 10.78
C ASN A 36 -9.60 12.68 10.80
N ILE A 37 -10.50 12.25 11.69
CA ILE A 37 -10.98 10.86 11.75
C ILE A 37 -11.70 10.48 10.45
N VAL A 38 -12.58 11.34 9.96
CA VAL A 38 -13.32 11.11 8.71
C VAL A 38 -12.38 10.99 7.51
N ARG A 39 -11.39 11.88 7.39
CA ARG A 39 -10.39 11.82 6.32
C ARG A 39 -9.59 10.52 6.35
N GLU A 40 -9.23 10.07 7.54
CA GLU A 40 -8.49 8.83 7.73
C GLU A 40 -9.31 7.60 7.32
N GLN A 41 -10.58 7.55 7.72
CA GLN A 41 -11.52 6.50 7.29
C GLN A 41 -11.72 6.51 5.77
N ALA A 42 -11.87 7.70 5.17
CA ALA A 42 -12.03 7.85 3.72
C ALA A 42 -10.79 7.33 2.96
N ARG A 43 -9.58 7.60 3.46
CA ARG A 43 -8.35 7.03 2.89
C ARG A 43 -8.32 5.52 2.96
N GLY A 44 -8.76 4.93 4.08
CA GLY A 44 -8.87 3.47 4.22
C GLY A 44 -9.86 2.85 3.25
N ILE A 45 -11.02 3.48 3.04
CA ILE A 45 -12.02 3.03 2.05
C ILE A 45 -11.45 3.12 0.63
N ALA A 46 -10.78 4.23 0.29
CA ALA A 46 -10.16 4.40 -1.02
C ALA A 46 -9.04 3.36 -1.25
N CYS A 47 -8.22 3.09 -0.23
CA CYS A 47 -7.19 2.06 -0.30
C CYS A 47 -7.78 0.65 -0.49
N MET A 48 -8.85 0.31 0.24
CA MET A 48 -9.57 -0.97 0.03
C MET A 48 -10.17 -1.05 -1.37
N SER A 49 -10.67 0.06 -1.92
CA SER A 49 -11.15 0.12 -3.30
C SER A 49 -10.01 -0.13 -4.30
N ASN A 50 -8.84 0.47 -4.09
CA ASN A 50 -7.66 0.21 -4.91
C ASN A 50 -7.25 -1.26 -4.86
N GLN A 51 -7.18 -1.87 -3.66
CA GLN A 51 -6.90 -3.30 -3.51
C GLN A 51 -7.91 -4.19 -4.26
N LYS A 52 -9.21 -3.85 -4.22
CA LYS A 52 -10.22 -4.56 -5.00
C LYS A 52 -9.98 -4.42 -6.51
N THR A 53 -9.63 -3.23 -6.98
CA THR A 53 -9.25 -3.00 -8.39
C THR A 53 -8.03 -3.86 -8.77
N MET A 54 -7.00 -3.91 -7.93
CA MET A 54 -5.81 -4.73 -8.13
C MET A 54 -6.16 -6.23 -8.20
N GLY A 55 -6.99 -6.70 -7.26
CA GLY A 55 -7.45 -8.09 -7.20
C GLY A 55 -8.23 -8.50 -8.44
N LEU A 56 -9.24 -7.71 -8.81
CA LEU A 56 -10.04 -7.96 -10.01
C LEU A 56 -9.20 -7.92 -11.28
N ALA A 57 -8.28 -6.97 -11.40
CA ALA A 57 -7.37 -6.90 -12.54
C ALA A 57 -6.50 -8.15 -12.67
N TYR A 58 -6.06 -8.72 -11.55
CA TYR A 58 -5.30 -9.97 -11.54
C TYR A 58 -6.16 -11.17 -11.98
N VAL A 59 -7.41 -11.24 -11.51
CA VAL A 59 -8.36 -12.29 -11.91
C VAL A 59 -8.64 -12.21 -13.41
N MET A 60 -8.87 -11.00 -13.95
CA MET A 60 -9.06 -10.78 -15.39
C MET A 60 -7.81 -11.15 -16.18
N TYR A 61 -6.63 -10.74 -15.72
CA TYR A 61 -5.36 -11.15 -16.34
C TYR A 61 -5.24 -12.68 -16.38
N ALA A 62 -5.53 -13.36 -15.29
CA ALA A 62 -5.46 -14.81 -15.23
C ALA A 62 -6.46 -15.45 -16.21
N ASP A 63 -7.69 -14.95 -16.30
CA ASP A 63 -8.71 -15.44 -17.24
C ASP A 63 -8.22 -15.36 -18.70
N ASP A 64 -7.64 -14.23 -19.09
CA ASP A 64 -7.09 -14.00 -20.44
C ASP A 64 -5.78 -14.78 -20.73
N ASN A 65 -5.14 -15.38 -19.70
CA ASN A 65 -3.82 -16.01 -19.81
C ASN A 65 -3.81 -17.47 -19.30
N ASP A 66 -4.84 -18.26 -19.60
CA ASP A 66 -4.95 -19.68 -19.22
C ASP A 66 -4.80 -19.94 -17.70
N SER A 67 -5.38 -19.03 -16.91
CA SER A 67 -5.26 -18.96 -15.45
C SER A 67 -3.85 -18.66 -14.93
N ARG A 68 -2.86 -18.34 -15.77
CA ARG A 68 -1.48 -18.13 -15.33
C ARG A 68 -1.34 -16.87 -14.47
N THR A 69 -0.55 -16.96 -13.41
CA THR A 69 -0.13 -15.82 -12.59
C THR A 69 0.92 -14.97 -13.30
N CYS A 70 0.90 -13.65 -13.12
CA CYS A 70 2.05 -12.79 -13.39
C CYS A 70 2.99 -12.74 -12.17
N GLY A 71 4.27 -12.44 -12.43
CA GLY A 71 5.32 -12.49 -11.41
C GLY A 71 5.32 -11.26 -10.51
N GLY A 72 5.47 -11.47 -9.21
CA GLY A 72 5.42 -10.42 -8.18
C GLY A 72 6.65 -9.53 -8.05
N MET A 73 7.79 -9.94 -8.62
CA MET A 73 9.01 -9.14 -8.62
C MET A 73 8.98 -8.10 -9.72
N ALA A 74 9.37 -6.86 -9.40
CA ALA A 74 9.52 -5.80 -10.39
C ALA A 74 10.76 -6.07 -11.26
N ARG A 75 10.54 -6.28 -12.57
CA ARG A 75 11.60 -6.56 -13.55
C ARG A 75 11.34 -5.84 -14.87
N TYR A 76 12.40 -5.56 -15.63
CA TYR A 76 12.27 -4.99 -16.99
C TYR A 76 12.01 -6.03 -18.07
N SER A 77 11.97 -7.31 -17.71
CA SER A 77 11.75 -8.41 -18.63
C SER A 77 11.10 -9.60 -17.91
N PRO A 78 10.42 -10.49 -18.65
CA PRO A 78 9.90 -11.74 -18.09
C PRO A 78 10.99 -12.63 -17.50
N THR A 79 10.67 -13.31 -16.41
CA THR A 79 11.53 -14.37 -15.82
C THR A 79 10.88 -15.71 -16.11
N ASN A 80 11.60 -16.65 -16.74
CA ASN A 80 11.07 -17.96 -17.12
C ASN A 80 9.74 -17.90 -17.91
N GLY A 81 9.57 -16.87 -18.74
CA GLY A 81 8.33 -16.64 -19.52
C GLY A 81 7.16 -16.07 -18.71
N ILE A 82 7.35 -15.76 -17.43
CA ILE A 82 6.35 -15.12 -16.58
C ILE A 82 6.60 -13.60 -16.60
N PRO A 83 5.66 -12.80 -17.12
CA PRO A 83 5.82 -11.34 -17.14
C PRO A 83 5.65 -10.76 -15.73
N PRO A 84 6.37 -9.68 -15.39
CA PRO A 84 6.22 -9.02 -14.10
C PRO A 84 4.92 -8.21 -14.06
N TRP A 85 4.26 -8.16 -12.90
CA TRP A 85 3.03 -7.38 -12.72
C TRP A 85 3.25 -5.87 -12.84
N VAL A 86 4.46 -5.41 -12.53
CA VAL A 86 4.98 -4.04 -12.68
C VAL A 86 6.45 -4.07 -13.07
N MET A 87 6.92 -3.06 -13.78
CA MET A 87 8.34 -2.85 -14.02
C MET A 87 8.93 -1.82 -13.03
N PRO A 88 10.26 -1.81 -12.83
CA PRO A 88 10.94 -0.72 -12.14
C PRO A 88 10.85 0.60 -12.94
N PRO A 89 11.27 1.73 -12.34
CA PRO A 89 11.21 3.03 -12.99
C PRO A 89 11.95 3.05 -14.33
N LEU A 90 11.35 3.69 -15.33
CA LEU A 90 11.90 3.79 -16.68
C LEU A 90 11.51 5.10 -17.34
N ASP A 91 12.25 5.51 -18.37
CA ASP A 91 11.96 6.72 -19.13
C ASP A 91 11.76 6.40 -20.61
N TYR A 92 10.74 7.00 -21.25
CA TYR A 92 10.46 6.70 -22.65
C TYR A 92 11.38 7.48 -23.58
N GLN A 93 11.87 6.81 -24.62
CA GLN A 93 12.73 7.41 -25.62
C GLN A 93 11.92 7.99 -26.79
N ALA A 94 12.38 9.12 -27.34
CA ALA A 94 11.84 9.70 -28.57
C ALA A 94 12.23 8.83 -29.78
N GLY A 95 11.41 7.83 -30.10
CA GLY A 95 11.68 6.85 -31.16
C GLY A 95 11.15 5.44 -30.88
N GLY A 96 10.62 5.20 -29.68
CA GLY A 96 10.16 3.88 -29.22
C GLY A 96 11.23 3.19 -28.37
N GLY A 97 10.79 2.52 -27.31
CA GLY A 97 11.67 1.95 -26.29
C GLY A 97 11.75 2.80 -25.02
N TYR A 98 12.59 2.35 -24.07
CA TYR A 98 12.76 2.99 -22.78
C TYR A 98 14.17 2.81 -22.21
N ASP A 99 14.61 3.80 -21.43
CA ASP A 99 15.80 3.74 -20.59
C ASP A 99 15.43 3.17 -19.21
N GLN A 100 16.19 2.16 -18.76
CA GLN A 100 16.01 1.55 -17.44
C GLN A 100 16.63 2.43 -16.35
N MET A 101 15.91 2.64 -15.25
CA MET A 101 16.37 3.46 -14.12
C MET A 101 16.39 2.67 -12.79
N PRO A 102 17.21 1.60 -12.69
CA PRO A 102 17.17 0.66 -11.57
C PRO A 102 17.63 1.27 -10.23
N SER A 103 18.34 2.39 -10.26
CA SER A 103 18.88 3.05 -9.07
C SER A 103 18.98 4.56 -9.28
N GLY A 104 19.37 5.28 -8.23
CA GLY A 104 19.51 6.74 -8.26
C GLY A 104 18.18 7.48 -8.21
N ALA A 105 18.25 8.80 -8.34
CA ALA A 105 17.10 9.68 -8.28
C ALA A 105 16.23 9.51 -9.53
N VAL A 106 14.95 9.21 -9.33
CA VAL A 106 13.95 9.06 -10.39
C VAL A 106 12.75 9.95 -10.09
N THR A 107 12.15 10.49 -11.14
CA THR A 107 10.94 11.31 -11.05
C THR A 107 9.70 10.44 -10.77
N LEU A 108 8.61 11.07 -10.36
CA LEU A 108 7.33 10.37 -10.21
C LEU A 108 6.85 9.77 -11.54
N GLU A 109 7.05 10.49 -12.65
CA GLU A 109 6.61 10.00 -13.96
C GLU A 109 7.40 8.77 -14.41
N GLN A 110 8.71 8.73 -14.16
CA GLN A 110 9.53 7.54 -14.46
C GLN A 110 9.07 6.31 -13.66
N ARG A 111 8.60 6.52 -12.42
CA ARG A 111 7.96 5.45 -11.61
C ARG A 111 6.64 5.01 -12.25
N HIS A 112 5.79 5.96 -12.66
CA HIS A 112 4.54 5.66 -13.33
C HIS A 112 4.76 4.89 -14.63
N ASN A 113 5.75 5.25 -15.44
CA ASN A 113 6.07 4.53 -16.67
C ASN A 113 6.37 3.05 -16.41
N GLY A 114 7.13 2.74 -15.36
CA GLY A 114 7.37 1.35 -14.94
C GLY A 114 6.08 0.60 -14.57
N LEU A 115 5.11 1.28 -13.94
CA LEU A 115 3.80 0.70 -13.66
C LEU A 115 2.99 0.46 -14.94
N ARG A 116 3.07 1.36 -15.93
CA ARG A 116 2.34 1.25 -17.20
C ARG A 116 2.80 0.07 -18.06
N GLU A 117 4.07 -0.30 -17.96
CA GLU A 117 4.65 -1.47 -18.63
C GLU A 117 4.37 -2.80 -17.90
N GLY A 118 3.70 -2.75 -16.74
CA GLY A 118 3.33 -3.93 -15.98
C GLY A 118 2.21 -4.75 -16.61
N ALA A 119 2.25 -6.08 -16.45
CA ALA A 119 1.26 -7.00 -17.03
C ALA A 119 -0.20 -6.73 -16.60
N LEU A 120 -0.41 -6.10 -15.44
CA LEU A 120 -1.75 -5.79 -14.94
C LEU A 120 -2.28 -4.41 -15.38
N TYR A 121 -1.41 -3.53 -15.87
CA TYR A 121 -1.83 -2.18 -16.23
C TYR A 121 -2.93 -2.11 -17.29
N PRO A 122 -2.96 -2.99 -18.32
CA PRO A 122 -4.06 -3.01 -19.30
C PRO A 122 -5.46 -3.22 -18.68
N TYR A 123 -5.54 -3.82 -17.49
CA TYR A 123 -6.80 -4.08 -16.77
C TYR A 123 -7.12 -2.98 -15.75
N ILE A 124 -6.09 -2.31 -15.21
CA ILE A 124 -6.22 -1.27 -14.18
C ILE A 124 -6.42 0.11 -14.82
N LYS A 125 -5.61 0.44 -15.85
CA LYS A 125 -5.61 1.69 -16.63
C LYS A 125 -5.45 2.99 -15.83
N GLU A 126 -5.06 2.92 -14.57
CA GLU A 126 -4.88 4.07 -13.68
C GLU A 126 -3.69 3.83 -12.75
N VAL A 127 -2.67 4.68 -12.83
CA VAL A 127 -1.44 4.52 -12.00
C VAL A 127 -1.71 4.83 -10.54
N GLY A 128 -2.69 5.69 -10.24
CA GLY A 128 -3.11 6.00 -8.87
C GLY A 128 -3.60 4.78 -8.09
N ALA A 129 -4.06 3.72 -8.77
CA ALA A 129 -4.54 2.50 -8.12
C ALA A 129 -3.42 1.65 -7.49
N TYR A 130 -2.14 1.94 -7.78
CA TYR A 130 -0.98 1.23 -7.19
C TYR A 130 -0.50 1.85 -5.87
N HIS A 131 -1.10 2.95 -5.45
CA HIS A 131 -0.71 3.73 -4.28
C HIS A 131 -1.85 3.82 -3.27
N CYS A 132 -1.52 3.64 -2.00
CA CYS A 132 -2.43 3.87 -0.90
C CYS A 132 -2.52 5.38 -0.62
N PRO A 133 -3.71 6.00 -0.56
CA PRO A 133 -3.85 7.43 -0.21
C PRO A 133 -3.39 7.80 1.21
N GLY A 134 -3.20 6.81 2.09
CA GLY A 134 -2.63 6.96 3.43
C GLY A 134 -1.11 6.74 3.49
N ASP A 135 -0.51 6.20 2.45
CA ASP A 135 0.94 6.03 2.35
C ASP A 135 1.60 7.35 1.97
N ASP A 136 2.36 7.94 2.88
CA ASP A 136 3.01 9.23 2.65
C ASP A 136 4.53 9.13 2.48
N ARG A 137 5.06 7.93 2.20
CA ARG A 137 6.50 7.69 1.99
C ARG A 137 7.07 8.52 0.86
N ILE A 138 6.27 8.87 -0.15
CA ILE A 138 6.67 9.79 -1.22
C ILE A 138 6.97 11.21 -0.71
N ARG A 139 6.46 11.62 0.46
CA ARG A 139 6.70 12.94 1.08
C ARG A 139 7.57 12.87 2.34
N ARG A 140 7.34 11.86 3.18
CA ARG A 140 8.03 11.70 4.47
C ARG A 140 9.34 10.93 4.37
N GLY A 141 9.56 10.20 3.28
CA GLY A 141 10.69 9.31 3.11
C GLY A 141 10.43 7.92 3.69
N THR A 142 11.45 7.08 3.63
CA THR A 142 11.44 5.71 4.15
C THR A 142 12.45 5.58 5.29
N SER A 143 12.57 4.39 5.87
CA SER A 143 13.64 4.07 6.83
C SER A 143 15.05 4.32 6.26
N ASN A 144 15.20 4.35 4.94
CA ASN A 144 16.46 4.59 4.25
C ASN A 144 16.76 6.09 4.02
N GLY A 145 15.82 6.98 4.33
CA GLY A 145 16.01 8.42 4.23
C GLY A 145 14.97 9.13 3.37
N ARG A 146 15.26 10.41 3.08
CA ARG A 146 14.34 11.35 2.41
C ARG A 146 14.86 11.83 1.06
N GLN A 147 16.00 11.32 0.60
CA GLN A 147 16.53 11.62 -0.73
C GLN A 147 15.57 11.10 -1.79
N LEU A 148 15.49 11.79 -2.94
CA LEU A 148 14.55 11.49 -4.03
C LEU A 148 14.56 10.02 -4.47
N GLN A 149 15.72 9.39 -4.46
CA GLN A 149 15.87 7.97 -4.80
C GLN A 149 15.08 7.06 -3.85
N HIS A 150 14.96 7.36 -2.56
CA HIS A 150 14.30 6.50 -1.57
C HIS A 150 12.78 6.71 -1.45
N LEU A 151 12.20 7.64 -2.23
CA LEU A 151 10.78 7.98 -2.16
C LEU A 151 9.94 6.98 -2.96
N LEU A 152 9.41 5.96 -2.30
CA LEU A 152 8.62 4.92 -2.96
C LEU A 152 7.18 5.38 -3.23
N PHE A 153 6.63 5.02 -4.39
CA PHE A 153 5.23 5.30 -4.76
C PHE A 153 4.33 4.07 -4.57
N ARG A 154 4.80 2.88 -4.96
CA ARG A 154 3.98 1.66 -4.90
C ARG A 154 3.74 1.23 -3.45
N SER A 155 2.47 1.10 -3.07
CA SER A 155 2.07 0.69 -1.71
C SER A 155 1.67 -0.77 -1.61
N TYR A 156 1.45 -1.44 -2.74
CA TYR A 156 0.98 -2.82 -2.77
C TYR A 156 2.04 -3.76 -3.32
N SER A 157 2.05 -5.00 -2.82
CA SER A 157 2.93 -6.06 -3.29
C SER A 157 2.23 -7.40 -3.26
N LEU A 158 2.63 -8.28 -4.18
CA LEU A 158 2.27 -9.69 -4.14
C LEU A 158 3.08 -10.39 -3.03
N PRO A 159 2.53 -11.38 -2.32
CA PRO A 159 3.33 -12.24 -1.44
C PRO A 159 4.50 -12.88 -2.19
N ASP A 160 5.62 -13.10 -1.50
CA ASP A 160 6.84 -13.69 -2.08
C ASP A 160 6.61 -15.05 -2.76
N PHE A 161 5.58 -15.78 -2.32
CA PHE A 161 5.13 -17.00 -2.97
C PHE A 161 4.80 -16.83 -4.46
N LEU A 162 4.44 -15.61 -4.89
CA LEU A 162 4.12 -15.25 -6.27
C LEU A 162 5.27 -14.50 -6.98
N ARG A 163 6.49 -14.41 -6.40
CA ARG A 163 7.58 -13.54 -6.91
C ARG A 163 8.25 -13.99 -8.22
N SER A 164 8.02 -15.22 -8.69
CA SER A 164 8.58 -15.78 -9.94
C SER A 164 10.12 -15.96 -9.98
N THR A 165 10.70 -16.83 -9.14
CA THR A 165 12.18 -17.07 -9.11
C THR A 165 12.63 -18.55 -9.06
N SER A 166 11.83 -19.49 -9.58
CA SER A 166 12.14 -20.93 -9.84
C SER A 166 11.93 -21.91 -8.65
N SER A 167 11.69 -23.22 -8.84
CA SER A 167 12.06 -24.11 -9.97
C SER A 167 10.92 -24.83 -10.73
N SER A 168 9.65 -24.45 -10.60
CA SER A 168 8.56 -25.00 -11.45
C SER A 168 7.36 -24.07 -11.70
N ASP A 169 7.48 -22.77 -11.43
CA ASP A 169 6.41 -21.80 -11.72
C ASP A 169 6.14 -21.78 -13.25
N PRO A 170 4.90 -21.95 -13.73
CA PRO A 170 3.81 -21.02 -13.49
C PRO A 170 2.74 -21.59 -12.56
N LYS A 171 2.31 -20.77 -11.61
CA LYS A 171 1.13 -21.05 -10.80
C LYS A 171 -0.08 -20.66 -11.62
N ARG A 172 -1.13 -21.46 -11.53
CA ARG A 172 -2.44 -21.05 -12.03
C ARG A 172 -3.23 -20.53 -10.85
N LEU A 173 -3.99 -19.45 -11.05
CA LEU A 173 -4.90 -18.94 -10.03
C LEU A 173 -5.88 -20.04 -9.58
N THR A 174 -6.19 -20.98 -10.49
CA THR A 174 -7.01 -22.17 -10.25
C THR A 174 -6.32 -23.28 -9.45
N ASP A 175 -5.00 -23.23 -9.26
CA ASP A 175 -4.28 -24.20 -8.41
C ASP A 175 -4.50 -23.95 -6.92
N PHE A 176 -5.01 -22.76 -6.56
CA PHE A 176 -5.24 -22.37 -5.18
C PHE A 176 -6.62 -22.81 -4.71
N THR A 177 -6.64 -23.81 -3.83
CA THR A 177 -7.86 -24.16 -3.09
C THR A 177 -8.16 -23.04 -2.08
N SER A 178 -9.43 -22.65 -1.96
CA SER A 178 -9.89 -21.56 -1.08
C SER A 178 -9.45 -20.15 -1.48
N SER A 179 -9.65 -19.76 -2.75
CA SER A 179 -9.26 -18.43 -3.27
C SER A 179 -9.81 -17.24 -2.45
N ALA A 180 -10.98 -17.38 -1.82
CA ALA A 180 -11.58 -16.37 -0.96
C ALA A 180 -10.87 -16.18 0.40
N THR A 181 -9.95 -17.06 0.79
CA THR A 181 -9.17 -16.91 2.03
C THR A 181 -7.70 -16.68 1.78
N LYS A 182 -7.23 -16.78 0.53
CA LYS A 182 -5.81 -16.65 0.21
C LYS A 182 -5.47 -15.25 -0.28
N LEU A 183 -4.45 -14.65 0.34
CA LEU A 183 -3.95 -13.33 0.00
C LEU A 183 -3.37 -13.33 -1.41
N LEU A 184 -3.72 -12.29 -2.15
CA LEU A 184 -3.19 -11.97 -3.46
C LEU A 184 -2.33 -10.71 -3.43
N PHE A 185 -2.83 -9.62 -2.85
CA PHE A 185 -2.06 -8.41 -2.62
C PHE A 185 -2.10 -8.03 -1.14
N VAL A 186 -0.99 -7.45 -0.69
CA VAL A 186 -0.87 -6.85 0.63
C VAL A 186 -0.44 -5.40 0.47
N GLU A 187 -0.84 -4.57 1.43
CA GLU A 187 -0.31 -3.22 1.58
C GLU A 187 1.01 -3.27 2.35
N GLU A 188 2.10 -3.00 1.64
CA GLU A 188 3.46 -3.24 2.09
C GLU A 188 4.20 -1.92 2.40
N ILE A 189 4.88 -1.89 3.53
CA ILE A 189 5.87 -0.86 3.85
C ILE A 189 7.25 -1.35 3.42
N TYR A 190 7.46 -1.48 2.11
CA TYR A 190 8.77 -1.83 1.55
C TYR A 190 9.87 -0.90 2.05
N ASP A 191 10.96 -1.49 2.53
CA ASP A 191 12.02 -0.77 3.24
C ASP A 191 13.44 -1.25 2.90
N ALA A 192 13.61 -1.98 1.79
CA ALA A 192 14.91 -2.51 1.41
C ALA A 192 15.94 -1.41 1.09
N PRO A 193 17.21 -1.60 1.47
CA PRO A 193 18.25 -0.58 1.32
C PRO A 193 18.62 -0.35 -0.15
N GLY A 194 18.98 0.89 -0.48
CA GLY A 194 19.71 1.21 -1.70
C GLY A 194 18.93 1.08 -3.02
N VAL A 195 17.62 0.90 -2.98
CA VAL A 195 16.77 0.79 -4.18
C VAL A 195 15.80 1.96 -4.27
N ASN A 196 15.46 2.33 -5.51
CA ASN A 196 14.55 3.42 -5.79
C ASN A 196 13.11 2.97 -6.07
N HIS A 197 12.79 1.70 -5.87
CA HIS A 197 11.48 1.10 -6.08
C HIS A 197 11.34 -0.15 -5.22
N ASN A 198 10.12 -0.66 -5.11
CA ASN A 198 9.84 -1.94 -4.46
C ASN A 198 10.24 -3.07 -5.42
N VAL A 199 11.31 -3.79 -5.11
CA VAL A 199 11.91 -4.81 -6.01
C VAL A 199 11.14 -6.12 -5.91
N ASP A 200 11.02 -6.66 -4.69
CA ASP A 200 10.48 -7.99 -4.44
C ASP A 200 9.00 -7.97 -4.05
N GLY A 201 8.48 -9.17 -3.78
CA GLY A 201 7.19 -9.34 -3.13
C GLY A 201 7.30 -9.15 -1.62
N TRP A 202 6.15 -9.17 -0.95
CA TRP A 202 6.11 -9.12 0.51
C TRP A 202 6.56 -10.45 1.12
N SER A 203 7.61 -10.39 1.96
CA SER A 203 8.24 -11.58 2.50
C SER A 203 7.79 -11.93 3.92
N TYR A 204 7.21 -13.12 4.05
CA TYR A 204 6.73 -13.72 5.29
C TYR A 204 7.02 -15.22 5.31
N ASN A 205 7.49 -15.73 6.46
CA ASN A 205 7.72 -17.15 6.65
C ASN A 205 6.66 -17.74 7.59
N PRO A 206 5.65 -18.46 7.06
CA PRO A 206 4.60 -19.07 7.87
C PRO A 206 5.09 -20.27 8.69
N ARG A 207 6.31 -20.80 8.43
CA ARG A 207 6.85 -21.93 9.21
C ARG A 207 7.45 -21.49 10.53
N THR A 208 8.04 -20.30 10.55
CA THR A 208 8.68 -19.75 11.75
C THR A 208 7.85 -18.64 12.37
N ASN A 209 6.70 -18.34 11.76
CA ASN A 209 5.83 -17.23 12.11
C ASN A 209 6.62 -15.91 12.23
N SER A 210 7.49 -15.66 11.25
CA SER A 210 8.40 -14.52 11.27
C SER A 210 8.20 -13.66 10.04
N LEU A 211 8.06 -12.36 10.28
CA LEU A 211 7.99 -11.35 9.23
C LEU A 211 9.40 -10.93 8.80
N TRP A 212 9.59 -10.76 7.49
CA TRP A 212 10.73 -10.03 6.98
C TRP A 212 10.33 -8.60 6.62
N ASP A 213 9.19 -8.39 5.97
CA ASP A 213 8.76 -7.04 5.57
C ASP A 213 7.59 -6.52 6.42
N PRO A 214 7.57 -5.21 6.74
CA PRO A 214 6.45 -4.62 7.44
C PRO A 214 5.24 -4.38 6.52
N LEU A 215 4.04 -4.45 7.09
CA LEU A 215 2.77 -4.17 6.41
C LEU A 215 2.19 -2.83 6.82
N GLY A 216 1.22 -2.34 6.06
CA GLY A 216 0.58 -1.05 6.24
C GLY A 216 -0.01 -0.85 7.64
N VAL A 217 0.22 0.34 8.19
CA VAL A 217 -0.48 0.86 9.39
C VAL A 217 -1.18 2.18 9.09
N PHE A 218 -1.37 2.47 7.80
CA PHE A 218 -1.76 3.77 7.25
C PHE A 218 -3.21 4.17 7.51
N HIS A 219 -4.02 3.26 8.05
CA HIS A 219 -5.47 3.44 8.23
C HIS A 219 -5.86 3.16 9.67
N SER A 220 -5.40 4.03 10.58
CA SER A 220 -5.52 3.84 12.02
C SER A 220 -5.04 2.45 12.46
N ASN A 221 -3.77 2.09 12.27
CA ASN A 221 -3.25 0.75 12.60
C ASN A 221 -3.99 -0.40 11.90
N SER A 222 -4.46 -0.18 10.68
CA SER A 222 -5.06 -1.21 9.84
C SER A 222 -4.34 -1.29 8.51
N CYS A 223 -4.43 -2.47 7.90
CA CYS A 223 -3.85 -2.80 6.61
C CYS A 223 -4.96 -3.32 5.69
N THR A 224 -4.86 -2.99 4.41
CA THR A 224 -5.75 -3.49 3.36
C THR A 224 -5.14 -4.66 2.62
N PHE A 225 -5.99 -5.60 2.20
CA PHE A 225 -5.59 -6.82 1.51
C PHE A 225 -6.54 -7.08 0.35
N SER A 226 -6.01 -7.70 -0.71
CA SER A 226 -6.79 -8.36 -1.75
C SER A 226 -6.63 -9.87 -1.64
N PHE A 227 -7.66 -10.60 -2.03
CA PHE A 227 -7.70 -12.06 -2.05
C PHE A 227 -7.76 -12.60 -3.48
N MET A 228 -7.50 -13.89 -3.64
CA MET A 228 -7.35 -14.55 -4.95
C MET A 228 -8.65 -14.65 -5.76
N ASP A 229 -9.82 -14.46 -5.15
CA ASP A 229 -11.10 -14.32 -5.84
C ASP A 229 -11.41 -12.86 -6.27
N GLY A 230 -10.50 -11.92 -5.97
CA GLY A 230 -10.61 -10.51 -6.34
C GLY A 230 -11.35 -9.61 -5.34
N HIS A 231 -11.83 -10.13 -4.21
CA HIS A 231 -12.35 -9.26 -3.15
C HIS A 231 -11.21 -8.64 -2.33
N ALA A 232 -11.56 -7.60 -1.56
CA ALA A 232 -10.63 -6.93 -0.66
C ALA A 232 -11.22 -6.80 0.75
N ALA A 233 -10.35 -6.80 1.75
CA ALA A 233 -10.74 -6.63 3.15
C ALA A 233 -9.70 -5.80 3.92
N VAL A 234 -10.10 -5.37 5.11
CA VAL A 234 -9.25 -4.64 6.06
C VAL A 234 -8.97 -5.53 7.26
N LYS A 235 -7.69 -5.63 7.65
CA LYS A 235 -7.30 -6.19 8.96
C LYS A 235 -6.82 -5.06 9.86
N LYS A 236 -7.49 -4.90 10.99
CA LYS A 236 -7.01 -4.08 12.10
C LYS A 236 -5.96 -4.87 12.88
N TRP A 237 -4.79 -4.29 13.13
CA TRP A 237 -3.77 -4.90 13.98
C TRP A 237 -4.19 -4.78 15.44
N THR A 238 -4.17 -5.89 16.16
CA THR A 238 -4.63 -5.98 17.55
C THR A 238 -3.46 -6.13 18.54
N ASP A 239 -2.36 -6.75 18.11
CA ASP A 239 -1.15 -6.84 18.91
C ASP A 239 -0.30 -5.55 18.75
N LYS A 240 0.04 -4.91 19.87
CA LYS A 240 0.86 -3.70 19.87
C LYS A 240 2.25 -3.94 19.27
N ARG A 241 2.80 -5.14 19.41
CA ARG A 241 4.13 -5.50 18.88
C ARG A 241 4.11 -5.51 17.34
N THR A 242 2.98 -5.86 16.72
CA THR A 242 2.76 -5.74 15.28
C THR A 242 2.87 -4.29 14.83
N VAL A 243 2.17 -3.39 15.51
CA VAL A 243 2.18 -1.95 15.21
C VAL A 243 3.58 -1.37 15.38
N ILE A 244 4.27 -1.71 16.48
CA ILE A 244 5.66 -1.26 16.73
C ILE A 244 6.57 -1.73 15.61
N TYR A 245 6.52 -3.01 15.23
CA TYR A 245 7.36 -3.55 14.15
C TYR A 245 7.11 -2.86 12.82
N PHE A 246 5.84 -2.59 12.48
CA PHE A 246 5.47 -1.94 11.23
C PHE A 246 5.79 -0.44 11.19
N GLN A 247 5.85 0.23 12.34
CA GLN A 247 6.25 1.62 12.45
C GLN A 247 7.78 1.80 12.55
N SER A 248 8.45 0.90 13.28
CA SER A 248 9.86 1.02 13.62
C SER A 248 10.50 -0.34 13.88
N ARG A 249 11.27 -0.83 12.89
CA ARG A 249 12.00 -2.11 13.01
C ARG A 249 13.11 -2.05 14.05
N SER A 250 13.75 -0.90 14.21
CA SER A 250 14.82 -0.70 15.19
C SER A 250 14.28 -0.74 16.62
N GLU A 251 13.10 -0.16 16.84
CA GLU A 251 12.40 -0.23 18.13
C GLU A 251 11.94 -1.66 18.44
N ALA A 252 11.32 -2.35 17.48
CA ALA A 252 10.96 -3.75 17.65
C ALA A 252 12.19 -4.62 18.01
N ALA A 253 13.31 -4.40 17.30
CA ALA A 253 14.55 -5.13 17.54
C ALA A 253 15.13 -4.85 18.93
N SER A 254 15.09 -3.61 19.44
CA SER A 254 15.55 -3.29 20.79
C SER A 254 14.69 -3.92 21.89
N MET A 255 13.43 -4.25 21.56
CA MET A 255 12.50 -4.98 22.41
C MET A 255 12.54 -6.50 22.22
N GLY A 256 13.42 -7.03 21.36
CA GLY A 256 13.65 -8.47 21.19
C GLY A 256 12.63 -9.21 20.31
N PHE A 257 11.93 -8.52 19.41
CA PHE A 257 11.03 -9.14 18.42
C PHE A 257 11.16 -8.48 17.03
N GLY A 258 10.44 -9.01 16.04
CA GLY A 258 10.37 -8.41 14.69
C GLY A 258 11.09 -9.24 13.62
N LYS A 259 11.95 -8.60 12.83
CA LYS A 259 12.55 -9.22 11.63
C LYS A 259 13.27 -10.52 11.98
N ASN A 260 12.82 -11.64 11.41
CA ASN A 260 13.39 -12.99 11.64
C ASN A 260 13.43 -13.42 13.12
N THR A 261 12.71 -12.75 14.00
CA THR A 261 12.66 -13.07 15.42
C THR A 261 11.23 -13.48 15.77
N PRO A 262 11.00 -14.75 16.16
CA PRO A 262 9.68 -15.20 16.56
C PRO A 262 9.12 -14.37 17.72
N PHE A 263 7.83 -14.09 17.69
CA PHE A 263 7.15 -13.39 18.77
C PHE A 263 6.95 -14.34 19.96
N ASN A 264 7.33 -13.90 21.16
CA ASN A 264 7.10 -14.62 22.41
C ASN A 264 6.46 -13.69 23.46
N PRO A 265 5.22 -13.94 23.94
CA PRO A 265 4.32 -15.02 23.53
C PRO A 265 3.90 -14.91 22.06
N PRO A 266 3.28 -15.94 21.44
CA PRO A 266 2.84 -15.90 20.04
C PRO A 266 2.02 -14.66 19.70
N ASN A 267 2.13 -14.17 18.47
CA ASN A 267 1.44 -12.98 17.99
C ASN A 267 0.18 -13.37 17.19
N GLU A 268 -0.99 -12.95 17.69
CA GLU A 268 -2.30 -13.27 17.10
C GLU A 268 -2.50 -12.70 15.69
N ASP A 269 -1.90 -11.54 15.38
CA ASP A 269 -1.99 -10.95 14.05
C ASP A 269 -1.31 -11.84 13.01
N LEU A 270 -0.26 -12.55 13.41
CA LEU A 270 0.45 -13.44 12.50
C LEU A 270 -0.25 -14.79 12.34
N VAL A 271 -1.02 -15.25 13.33
CA VAL A 271 -1.91 -16.41 13.15
C VAL A 271 -2.92 -16.14 12.03
N TRP A 272 -3.45 -14.92 11.96
CA TRP A 272 -4.30 -14.51 10.83
C TRP A 272 -3.52 -14.54 9.52
N LEU A 273 -2.29 -14.01 9.47
CA LEU A 273 -1.47 -14.05 8.26
C LEU A 273 -1.15 -15.48 7.81
N ASP A 274 -0.85 -16.40 8.73
CA ASP A 274 -0.62 -17.81 8.45
C ASP A 274 -1.79 -18.44 7.70
N ILE A 275 -3.03 -18.25 8.21
CA ILE A 275 -4.24 -18.82 7.60
C ILE A 275 -4.42 -18.33 6.15
N HIS A 276 -4.13 -17.05 5.91
CA HIS A 276 -4.41 -16.42 4.61
C HIS A 276 -3.19 -16.44 3.67
N TYR A 277 -2.00 -16.85 4.13
CA TYR A 277 -0.83 -16.92 3.25
C TYR A 277 -1.03 -17.98 2.15
N PRO A 278 -0.68 -17.66 0.89
CA PRO A 278 -0.89 -18.57 -0.24
C PRO A 278 0.13 -19.71 -0.32
N GLY A 279 1.28 -19.60 0.35
CA GLY A 279 2.32 -20.63 0.39
C GLY A 279 2.09 -21.70 1.47
N LYS A 280 2.95 -22.74 1.48
CA LYS A 280 2.87 -23.85 2.45
C LYS A 280 3.05 -23.36 3.90
N THR A 281 2.02 -23.54 4.71
CA THR A 281 1.97 -23.35 6.16
C THR A 281 2.37 -24.62 6.91
N LEU A 282 2.69 -24.53 8.21
CA LEU A 282 2.92 -25.72 9.07
C LEU A 282 1.64 -26.55 9.32
N VAL A 283 0.47 -25.93 9.17
CA VAL A 283 -0.81 -26.62 9.24
C VAL A 283 -1.03 -27.31 7.90
N ALA A 284 -1.18 -28.63 7.91
CA ALA A 284 -1.48 -29.43 6.73
C ALA A 284 -2.73 -28.87 6.02
N GLN A 285 -2.59 -28.65 4.71
CA GLN A 285 -3.71 -28.38 3.81
C GLN A 285 -4.54 -29.64 3.60
#